data_AF-A0A5S6PK17-F1
#
_entry.id   AF-A0A5S6PK17-F1
#
_cell.length_a   1.000
_cell.length_b   1.000
_cell.length_c   1.000
_cell.angle_alpha   90.00
_cell.angle_beta   90.00
_cell.angle_gamma   90.00
#
_symmetry.space_group_name_H-M   'P 1'
#
loop_
_entity.id
_entity.type
_entity.pdbx_description
1 polymer ?
#
loop_
_entity_poly.entity_id
_entity_poly.type
_entity_poly.pdbx_seq_one_letter_code
_entity_poly.pdbx_strand_id
1 'polypeptide(L)'
;MVKNQKKAEEHKKEIEGRKSNPAGLRCCKCKVLNVWRIKLRQCGHFVCITCILEHIMYWIEEENKVRIKCTKSTCPKHIHENDIDAVLDPDNDDLETFMKRAKREYLLHEHRKHSIYYAFAGLIQRCPLCKALYTEYNGCNFVQCVNIRCKQRFCWLCNEPTESLQHFAGGTCKLGWDDLFKICFILKFLAFTEGCLLIIFLPLVSTTLIYFGPLLVLITFPYHIILLFRECMRGMGKPPWVITTLAVALYPIMMLAAVPFAIGSLIFLIPMSVAYCTIAIIKCIPAFSRINGVPFYEKIMKPTVNMK
;
A
#
# COMPACT_ATOMS: atom_id res chain seq x y z
N MET A 1 51.11 -11.27 -54.47
CA MET A 1 50.39 -10.07 -53.97
C MET A 1 48.99 -9.86 -54.57
N VAL A 2 48.68 -10.40 -55.75
CA VAL A 2 47.38 -10.19 -56.45
C VAL A 2 46.17 -10.91 -55.79
N LYS A 3 46.36 -12.04 -55.10
CA LYS A 3 45.27 -12.79 -54.43
C LYS A 3 44.68 -12.07 -53.20
N ASN A 4 45.45 -11.21 -52.53
CA ASN A 4 44.98 -10.49 -51.34
C ASN A 4 44.16 -9.24 -51.68
N GLN A 5 44.34 -8.67 -52.88
CA GLN A 5 43.55 -7.52 -53.33
C GLN A 5 42.13 -7.91 -53.74
N LYS A 6 41.96 -9.06 -54.43
CA LYS A 6 40.61 -9.58 -54.77
C LYS A 6 39.76 -9.93 -53.55
N LYS A 7 40.36 -10.58 -52.54
CA LYS A 7 39.65 -10.88 -51.28
C LYS A 7 39.27 -9.61 -50.50
N ALA A 8 40.09 -8.56 -50.55
CA ALA A 8 39.78 -7.30 -49.90
C ALA A 8 38.66 -6.53 -50.63
N GLU A 9 38.61 -6.59 -51.97
CA GLU A 9 37.52 -6.00 -52.77
C GLU A 9 36.20 -6.76 -52.66
N GLU A 10 36.22 -8.10 -52.56
CA GLU A 10 35.04 -8.92 -52.31
C GLU A 10 34.47 -8.65 -50.90
N HIS A 11 35.34 -8.53 -49.88
CA HIS A 11 34.90 -8.16 -48.53
C HIS A 11 34.37 -6.72 -48.46
N LYS A 12 34.93 -5.78 -49.25
CA LYS A 12 34.42 -4.40 -49.35
C LYS A 12 33.06 -4.36 -50.04
N LYS A 13 32.85 -5.16 -51.10
CA LYS A 13 31.56 -5.33 -51.79
C LYS A 13 30.51 -6.04 -50.94
N GLU A 14 30.89 -7.00 -50.10
CA GLU A 14 29.98 -7.61 -49.12
C GLU A 14 29.59 -6.65 -47.98
N ILE A 15 30.51 -5.79 -47.54
CA ILE A 15 30.23 -4.77 -46.51
C ILE A 15 29.39 -3.62 -47.09
N GLU A 16 29.61 -3.24 -48.36
CA GLU A 16 28.81 -2.23 -49.06
C GLU A 16 27.43 -2.77 -49.51
N GLY A 17 27.33 -4.05 -49.89
CA GLY A 17 26.05 -4.72 -50.20
C GLY A 17 25.16 -4.96 -48.97
N ARG A 18 25.72 -4.91 -47.76
CA ARG A 18 24.96 -4.97 -46.50
C ARG A 18 24.39 -3.62 -46.05
N LYS A 19 24.75 -2.51 -46.73
CA LYS A 19 24.13 -1.21 -46.52
C LYS A 19 22.80 -1.10 -47.27
N SER A 20 21.73 -1.10 -46.47
CA SER A 20 20.37 -0.67 -46.81
C SER A 20 19.57 -1.59 -47.73
N ASN A 21 19.00 -2.64 -47.14
CA ASN A 21 17.72 -3.14 -47.62
C ASN A 21 16.64 -2.08 -47.27
N PRO A 22 16.06 -1.33 -48.22
CA PRO A 22 15.21 -0.16 -47.95
C PRO A 22 13.87 -0.49 -47.30
N ALA A 23 13.54 -1.78 -47.15
CA ALA A 23 12.35 -2.25 -46.47
C ALA A 23 12.32 -1.86 -44.97
N GLY A 24 13.49 -1.77 -44.33
CA GLY A 24 13.61 -1.35 -42.92
C GLY A 24 13.48 0.15 -42.69
N LEU A 25 13.37 0.96 -43.73
CA LEU A 25 13.38 2.43 -43.66
C LEU A 25 11.99 3.04 -43.90
N ARG A 26 11.01 2.24 -44.35
CA ARG A 26 9.65 2.71 -44.63
C ARG A 26 8.83 2.82 -43.36
N CYS A 27 8.00 3.86 -43.28
CA CYS A 27 6.97 3.91 -42.25
C CYS A 27 6.02 2.72 -42.39
N CYS A 28 5.73 2.00 -41.30
CA CYS A 28 4.85 0.85 -41.37
C CYS A 28 3.38 1.19 -41.67
N LYS A 29 2.93 2.43 -41.39
CA LYS A 29 1.58 2.95 -41.71
C LYS A 29 1.48 3.46 -43.15
N CYS A 30 2.16 4.56 -43.48
CA CYS A 30 2.03 5.24 -44.78
C CYS A 30 3.01 4.77 -45.88
N LYS A 31 3.98 3.89 -45.56
CA LYS A 31 5.01 3.35 -46.48
C LYS A 31 5.99 4.37 -47.09
N VAL A 32 5.88 5.67 -46.75
CA VAL A 32 6.76 6.74 -47.22
C VAL A 32 8.21 6.54 -46.74
N LEU A 33 9.16 6.91 -47.59
CA LEU A 33 10.61 6.93 -47.36
C LEU A 33 11.11 8.35 -47.06
N ASN A 34 12.31 8.48 -46.47
CA ASN A 34 12.98 9.77 -46.20
C ASN A 34 12.18 10.77 -45.35
N VAL A 35 11.43 10.25 -44.35
CA VAL A 35 10.71 11.07 -43.37
C VAL A 35 11.32 10.90 -41.98
N TRP A 36 11.15 11.92 -41.14
CA TRP A 36 11.43 11.83 -39.71
C TRP A 36 10.63 10.68 -39.11
N ARG A 37 11.31 9.84 -38.32
CA ARG A 37 10.76 8.56 -37.87
C ARG A 37 11.35 8.13 -36.54
N ILE A 38 10.56 7.34 -35.83
CA ILE A 38 10.97 6.64 -34.62
C ILE A 38 11.00 5.14 -34.86
N LYS A 39 11.98 4.45 -34.27
CA LYS A 39 12.04 2.98 -34.21
C LYS A 39 11.43 2.54 -32.89
N LEU A 40 10.28 1.88 -32.93
CA LEU A 40 9.60 1.39 -31.73
C LEU A 40 10.44 0.31 -31.04
N ARG A 41 10.71 0.47 -29.74
CA ARG A 41 11.64 -0.40 -29.00
C ARG A 41 11.14 -1.84 -28.91
N GLN A 42 9.85 -2.02 -28.62
CA GLN A 42 9.29 -3.36 -28.38
C GLN A 42 9.21 -4.23 -29.64
N CYS A 43 8.95 -3.63 -30.80
CA CYS A 43 8.67 -4.35 -32.04
C CYS A 43 9.64 -4.07 -33.19
N GLY A 44 10.51 -3.07 -33.06
CA GLY A 44 11.50 -2.69 -34.07
C GLY A 44 10.91 -2.03 -35.33
N HIS A 45 9.58 -1.82 -35.40
CA HIS A 45 8.94 -1.17 -36.54
C HIS A 45 9.27 0.32 -36.58
N PHE A 46 9.48 0.85 -37.78
CA PHE A 46 9.69 2.27 -38.01
C PHE A 46 8.38 2.95 -38.35
N VAL A 47 8.11 4.08 -37.71
CA VAL A 47 6.89 4.87 -37.89
C VAL A 47 7.28 6.33 -38.11
N CYS A 48 6.64 6.97 -39.09
CA CYS A 48 6.82 8.40 -39.33
C CYS A 48 6.25 9.23 -38.17
N ILE A 49 6.84 10.40 -37.87
CA ILE A 49 6.41 11.22 -36.73
C ILE A 49 4.93 11.65 -36.84
N THR A 50 4.47 12.08 -38.02
CA THR A 50 3.05 12.42 -38.23
C THR A 50 2.13 11.22 -37.97
N CYS A 51 2.49 10.06 -38.52
CA CYS A 51 1.73 8.82 -38.42
C CYS A 51 1.54 8.35 -36.98
N ILE A 52 2.59 8.47 -36.15
CA ILE A 52 2.55 8.03 -34.76
C ILE A 52 1.84 9.06 -33.88
N LEU A 53 2.01 10.36 -34.15
CA LEU A 53 1.30 11.42 -33.42
C LEU A 53 -0.21 11.34 -33.63
N GLU A 54 -0.69 11.20 -34.86
CA GLU A 54 -2.11 10.98 -35.15
C GLU A 54 -2.67 9.74 -34.43
N HIS A 55 -1.90 8.66 -34.45
CA HIS A 55 -2.32 7.40 -33.82
C HIS A 55 -2.41 7.54 -32.31
N ILE A 56 -1.38 8.12 -31.68
CA ILE A 56 -1.36 8.36 -30.24
C ILE A 56 -2.50 9.31 -29.84
N MET A 57 -2.71 10.40 -30.58
CA MET A 57 -3.80 11.35 -30.34
C MET A 57 -5.16 10.66 -30.37
N TYR A 58 -5.45 9.85 -31.39
CA TYR A 58 -6.70 9.08 -31.47
C TYR A 58 -6.89 8.17 -30.25
N TRP A 59 -5.87 7.42 -29.85
CA TRP A 59 -6.02 6.47 -28.73
C TRP A 59 -6.13 7.14 -27.35
N ILE A 60 -5.51 8.32 -27.18
CA ILE A 60 -5.60 9.08 -25.93
C ILE A 60 -6.95 9.81 -25.83
N GLU A 61 -7.34 10.53 -26.89
CA GLU A 61 -8.49 11.45 -26.84
C GLU A 61 -9.81 10.74 -27.11
N GLU A 62 -9.89 9.92 -28.15
CA GLU A 62 -11.15 9.29 -28.59
C GLU A 62 -11.42 8.00 -27.82
N GLU A 63 -10.41 7.16 -27.66
CA GLU A 63 -10.58 5.81 -27.09
C GLU A 63 -10.28 5.73 -25.59
N ASN A 64 -9.63 6.75 -25.03
CA ASN A 64 -9.19 6.78 -23.63
C ASN A 64 -8.43 5.49 -23.20
N LYS A 65 -7.47 5.06 -24.03
CA LYS A 65 -6.69 3.82 -23.80
C LYS A 65 -5.22 4.09 -23.52
N VAL A 66 -4.74 3.52 -22.42
CA VAL A 66 -3.32 3.55 -22.02
C VAL A 66 -2.47 2.63 -22.89
N ARG A 67 -2.95 1.42 -23.16
CA ARG A 67 -2.18 0.39 -23.87
C ARG A 67 -2.32 0.53 -25.38
N ILE A 68 -1.61 1.50 -25.93
CA ILE A 68 -1.63 1.81 -27.36
C ILE A 68 -0.85 0.72 -28.13
N LYS A 69 -1.49 0.07 -29.10
CA LYS A 69 -0.84 -0.91 -29.99
C LYS A 69 0.04 -0.20 -31.02
N CYS A 70 1.03 -0.92 -31.56
CA CYS A 70 1.80 -0.48 -32.72
C CYS A 70 0.88 -0.06 -33.89
N THR A 71 1.32 0.94 -34.66
CA THR A 71 0.59 1.43 -35.85
C THR A 71 0.50 0.40 -36.99
N LYS A 72 1.33 -0.64 -36.98
CA LYS A 72 1.21 -1.77 -37.90
C LYS A 72 0.07 -2.68 -37.46
N SER A 73 -0.99 -2.77 -38.26
CA SER A 73 -2.20 -3.54 -37.97
C SER A 73 -1.96 -5.00 -37.59
N THR A 74 -0.95 -5.64 -38.17
CA THR A 74 -0.61 -7.05 -37.88
C THR A 74 0.28 -7.24 -36.66
N CYS A 75 0.69 -6.16 -35.98
CA CYS A 75 1.59 -6.23 -34.84
C CYS A 75 0.80 -6.17 -33.52
N PRO A 76 0.84 -7.21 -32.68
CA PRO A 76 0.12 -7.23 -31.41
C PRO A 76 0.83 -6.45 -30.30
N LYS A 77 2.08 -6.01 -30.52
CA LYS A 77 2.91 -5.37 -29.51
C LYS A 77 2.46 -3.94 -29.22
N HIS A 78 2.56 -3.54 -27.96
CA HIS A 78 2.27 -2.18 -27.52
C HIS A 78 3.45 -1.25 -27.79
N ILE A 79 3.16 0.04 -27.87
CA ILE A 79 4.20 1.08 -27.90
C ILE A 79 4.78 1.19 -26.49
N HIS A 80 6.10 1.37 -26.38
CA HIS A 80 6.73 1.57 -25.07
C HIS A 80 6.43 2.97 -24.54
N GLU A 81 6.27 3.13 -23.22
CA GLU A 81 5.97 4.44 -22.60
C GLU A 81 7.01 5.51 -22.98
N ASN A 82 8.30 5.20 -22.83
CA ASN A 82 9.39 6.09 -23.28
C ASN A 82 9.37 6.44 -24.78
N ASP A 83 8.77 5.60 -25.64
CA ASP A 83 8.62 5.94 -27.05
C ASP A 83 7.51 6.99 -27.21
N ILE A 84 6.41 6.88 -26.43
CA ILE A 84 5.33 7.88 -26.36
C ILE A 84 5.86 9.20 -25.77
N ASP A 85 6.57 9.15 -24.64
CA ASP A 85 7.21 10.33 -24.03
C ASP A 85 8.14 11.01 -25.04
N ALA A 86 8.92 10.25 -25.82
CA ALA A 86 9.85 10.81 -26.80
C ALA A 86 9.16 11.52 -27.97
N VAL A 87 7.98 11.08 -28.41
CA VAL A 87 7.23 11.80 -29.49
C VAL A 87 6.36 12.93 -28.96
N LEU A 88 6.04 12.92 -27.67
CA LEU A 88 5.27 13.98 -27.01
C LEU A 88 6.14 14.91 -26.15
N ASP A 89 7.47 14.82 -26.27
CA ASP A 89 8.43 15.58 -25.48
C ASP A 89 8.22 17.08 -25.72
N PRO A 90 7.80 17.88 -24.71
CA PRO A 90 7.53 19.30 -24.89
C PRO A 90 8.79 20.15 -25.06
N ASP A 91 9.96 19.63 -24.68
CA ASP A 91 11.24 20.34 -24.73
C ASP A 91 11.96 20.14 -26.08
N ASN A 92 11.43 19.27 -26.93
CA ASN A 92 11.96 19.07 -28.28
C ASN A 92 11.30 20.03 -29.29
N ASP A 93 12.07 21.04 -29.71
CA ASP A 93 11.62 22.09 -30.64
C ASP A 93 11.38 21.56 -32.07
N ASP A 94 12.11 20.53 -32.52
CA ASP A 94 11.99 20.00 -33.89
C ASP A 94 10.58 19.45 -34.17
N LEU A 95 9.91 18.97 -33.12
CA LEU A 95 8.58 18.40 -33.16
C LEU A 95 7.46 19.44 -33.33
N GLU A 96 7.74 20.73 -33.14
CA GLU A 96 6.77 21.82 -33.28
C GLU A 96 6.21 21.90 -34.72
N THR A 97 7.03 21.49 -35.70
CA THR A 97 6.64 21.37 -37.11
C THR A 97 5.50 20.36 -37.33
N PHE A 98 5.35 19.37 -36.45
CA PHE A 98 4.35 18.32 -36.57
C PHE A 98 3.16 18.51 -35.62
N MET A 99 3.41 19.01 -34.40
CA MET A 99 2.37 19.23 -33.40
C MET A 99 2.80 20.31 -32.41
N LYS A 100 1.92 21.29 -32.18
CA LYS A 100 2.15 22.38 -31.23
C LYS A 100 2.49 21.87 -29.84
N ARG A 101 3.43 22.52 -29.16
CA ARG A 101 3.87 22.21 -27.79
C ARG A 101 2.71 22.03 -26.82
N ALA A 102 1.77 22.97 -26.79
CA ALA A 102 0.62 22.91 -25.87
C ALA A 102 -0.23 21.62 -26.05
N LYS A 103 -0.37 21.14 -27.29
CA LYS A 103 -1.10 19.88 -27.57
C LYS A 103 -0.30 18.67 -27.12
N ARG A 104 1.03 18.67 -27.31
CA ARG A 104 1.93 17.61 -26.81
C ARG A 104 1.90 17.51 -25.29
N GLU A 105 2.00 18.64 -24.58
CA GLU A 105 1.89 18.71 -23.11
C GLU A 105 0.55 18.17 -22.62
N TYR A 106 -0.55 18.54 -23.27
CA TYR A 106 -1.88 18.03 -22.95
C TYR A 106 -1.99 16.50 -23.14
N LEU A 107 -1.58 15.98 -24.29
CA LEU A 107 -1.63 14.54 -24.58
C LEU A 107 -0.76 13.75 -23.60
N LEU A 108 0.43 14.27 -23.28
CA LEU A 108 1.34 13.66 -22.32
C LEU A 108 0.73 13.61 -20.91
N HIS A 109 0.08 14.71 -20.49
CA HIS A 109 -0.63 14.77 -19.22
C HIS A 109 -1.76 13.75 -19.15
N GLU A 110 -2.65 13.72 -20.15
CA GLU A 110 -3.78 12.79 -20.19
C GLU A 110 -3.31 11.33 -20.28
N HIS A 111 -2.29 11.02 -21.09
CA HIS A 111 -1.72 9.67 -21.15
C HIS A 111 -1.19 9.20 -19.80
N ARG A 112 -0.39 10.03 -19.11
CA ARG A 112 0.16 9.71 -17.78
C ARG A 112 -0.95 9.55 -16.74
N LYS A 113 -1.95 10.43 -16.77
CA LYS A 113 -3.15 10.32 -15.94
C LYS A 113 -3.82 8.98 -16.17
N HIS A 114 -4.21 8.66 -17.41
CA HIS A 114 -4.83 7.37 -17.74
C HIS A 114 -3.96 6.19 -17.32
N SER A 115 -2.65 6.26 -17.51
CA SER A 115 -1.68 5.24 -17.09
C SER A 115 -1.72 4.98 -15.58
N ILE A 116 -1.75 6.04 -14.77
CA ILE A 116 -1.92 5.96 -13.32
C ILE A 116 -3.27 5.34 -12.95
N TYR A 117 -4.37 5.82 -13.55
CA TYR A 117 -5.72 5.28 -13.31
C TYR A 117 -5.81 3.79 -13.64
N TYR A 118 -5.22 3.37 -14.75
CA TYR A 118 -5.16 1.99 -15.19
C TYR A 118 -4.36 1.11 -14.23
N ALA A 119 -3.21 1.60 -13.72
CA ALA A 119 -2.38 0.87 -12.76
C ALA A 119 -3.11 0.57 -11.44
N PHE A 120 -4.02 1.45 -11.04
CA PHE A 120 -4.78 1.31 -9.81
C PHE A 120 -6.01 0.39 -9.92
N ALA A 121 -6.52 0.07 -11.12
CA ALA A 121 -7.57 -0.92 -11.36
C ALA A 121 -8.70 -0.99 -10.30
N GLY A 122 -9.78 -0.22 -10.49
CA GLY A 122 -10.98 -0.28 -9.63
C GLY A 122 -11.41 1.08 -9.09
N LEU A 123 -12.05 1.08 -7.91
CA LEU A 123 -12.43 2.31 -7.21
C LEU A 123 -11.19 2.98 -6.62
N ILE A 124 -11.02 4.26 -6.93
CA ILE A 124 -9.88 5.06 -6.50
C ILE A 124 -10.37 6.14 -5.54
N GLN A 125 -9.74 6.22 -4.37
CA GLN A 125 -9.92 7.34 -3.46
C GLN A 125 -8.66 8.20 -3.41
N ARG A 126 -8.86 9.45 -2.99
CA ARG A 126 -7.78 10.43 -2.83
C ARG A 126 -7.72 10.86 -1.39
N CYS A 127 -6.51 10.88 -0.82
CA CYS A 127 -6.30 11.45 0.50
C CYS A 127 -6.91 12.87 0.56
N PRO A 128 -7.77 13.19 1.55
CA PRO A 128 -8.47 14.47 1.60
C PRO A 128 -7.51 15.66 1.70
N LEU A 129 -6.33 15.47 2.30
CA LEU A 129 -5.28 16.47 2.43
C LEU A 129 -4.34 16.52 1.20
N CYS A 130 -3.49 15.51 1.03
CA CYS A 130 -2.41 15.57 0.02
C CYS A 130 -2.79 15.07 -1.38
N LYS A 131 -4.04 14.63 -1.58
CA LYS A 131 -4.58 14.10 -2.84
C LYS A 131 -3.85 12.90 -3.44
N ALA A 132 -2.94 12.26 -2.69
CA ALA A 132 -2.34 10.98 -3.07
C ALA A 132 -3.44 9.95 -3.34
N LEU A 133 -3.24 9.13 -4.37
CA LEU A 133 -4.19 8.15 -4.87
C LEU A 133 -4.05 6.83 -4.11
N TYR A 134 -5.18 6.22 -3.80
CA TYR A 134 -5.30 4.94 -3.10
C TYR A 134 -6.32 4.07 -3.82
N THR A 135 -6.11 2.77 -3.77
CA THR A 135 -7.04 1.76 -4.28
C THR A 135 -7.76 1.05 -3.17
N GLU A 136 -8.94 0.54 -3.51
CA GLU A 136 -9.73 -0.24 -2.58
C GLU A 136 -8.95 -1.48 -2.16
N TYR A 137 -8.64 -1.54 -0.87
CA TYR A 137 -8.17 -2.77 -0.26
C TYR A 137 -9.35 -3.39 0.48
N ASN A 138 -9.81 -4.54 0.00
CA ASN A 138 -10.96 -5.24 0.58
C ASN A 138 -10.80 -5.36 2.10
N GLY A 139 -11.83 -4.97 2.85
CA GLY A 139 -11.83 -5.06 4.31
C GLY A 139 -11.11 -3.93 5.06
N CYS A 140 -10.60 -2.90 4.37
CA CYS A 140 -9.94 -1.74 4.98
C CYS A 140 -10.69 -0.44 4.66
N ASN A 141 -11.46 0.05 5.64
CA ASN A 141 -12.17 1.32 5.57
C ASN A 141 -11.48 2.43 6.37
N PHE A 142 -10.56 2.10 7.29
CA PHE A 142 -9.76 3.07 8.03
C PHE A 142 -8.35 3.17 7.45
N VAL A 143 -8.15 4.15 6.57
CA VAL A 143 -6.94 4.27 5.76
C VAL A 143 -6.03 5.35 6.32
N GLN A 144 -4.73 5.06 6.39
CA GLN A 144 -3.70 6.05 6.71
C GLN A 144 -2.87 6.39 5.47
N CYS A 145 -2.69 7.69 5.24
CA CYS A 145 -1.87 8.18 4.14
C CYS A 145 -0.40 7.73 4.27
N VAL A 146 0.15 7.14 3.21
CA VAL A 146 1.54 6.65 3.12
C VAL A 146 2.55 7.81 3.00
N ASN A 147 2.11 8.98 2.53
CA ASN A 147 2.97 10.15 2.47
C ASN A 147 3.41 10.53 3.89
N ILE A 148 4.72 10.38 4.16
CA ILE A 148 5.36 10.54 5.47
C ILE A 148 5.11 11.93 6.06
N ARG A 149 4.96 12.95 5.22
CA ARG A 149 4.66 14.33 5.65
C ARG A 149 3.17 14.56 5.94
N CYS A 150 2.28 13.81 5.29
CA CYS A 150 0.84 13.95 5.45
C CYS A 150 0.33 13.11 6.62
N LYS A 151 0.54 11.78 6.56
CA LYS A 151 0.05 10.77 7.54
C LYS A 151 -1.42 10.88 7.95
N GLN A 152 -2.23 11.69 7.24
CA GLN A 152 -3.64 11.86 7.51
C GLN A 152 -4.36 10.53 7.42
N ARG A 153 -5.19 10.27 8.42
CA ARG A 153 -6.12 9.14 8.44
C ARG A 153 -7.48 9.58 7.93
N PHE A 154 -8.14 8.73 7.17
CA PHE A 154 -9.44 9.04 6.56
C PHE A 154 -10.27 7.76 6.35
N CYS A 155 -11.58 7.95 6.21
CA CYS A 155 -12.52 6.88 5.94
C CYS A 155 -12.59 6.59 4.43
N TRP A 156 -12.46 5.34 4.01
CA TRP A 156 -12.56 4.95 2.60
C TRP A 156 -13.94 5.23 1.98
N LEU A 157 -15.00 5.08 2.79
CA LEU A 157 -16.39 5.14 2.31
C LEU A 157 -16.86 6.58 2.05
N CYS A 158 -16.66 7.49 3.02
CA CYS A 158 -17.07 8.89 2.89
C CYS A 158 -15.93 9.84 2.48
N ASN A 159 -14.68 9.35 2.47
CA ASN A 159 -13.46 10.14 2.21
C ASN A 159 -13.22 11.31 3.17
N GLU A 160 -13.86 11.31 4.34
CA GLU A 160 -13.66 12.31 5.38
C GLU A 160 -12.42 12.00 6.24
N PRO A 161 -11.69 13.03 6.70
CA PRO A 161 -10.57 12.85 7.63
C PRO A 161 -11.06 12.31 8.98
N THR A 162 -10.35 11.32 9.52
CA THR A 162 -10.71 10.63 10.77
C THR A 162 -9.48 10.44 11.63
N GLU A 163 -9.43 11.02 12.84
CA GLU A 163 -8.28 10.84 13.73
C GLU A 163 -8.34 9.55 14.54
N SER A 164 -9.56 9.09 14.84
CA SER A 164 -9.85 7.94 15.70
C SER A 164 -10.96 7.06 15.11
N LEU A 165 -11.18 5.90 15.76
CA LEU A 165 -12.21 4.93 15.39
C LEU A 165 -13.64 5.41 15.69
N GLN A 166 -13.79 6.57 16.35
CA GLN A 166 -15.08 7.10 16.77
C GLN A 166 -16.02 7.36 15.59
N HIS A 167 -15.46 7.71 14.42
CA HIS A 167 -16.22 7.86 13.17
C HIS A 167 -17.06 6.61 12.82
N PHE A 168 -16.59 5.42 13.19
CA PHE A 168 -17.24 4.15 12.86
C PHE A 168 -18.16 3.62 13.97
N ALA A 169 -18.23 4.28 15.12
CA ALA A 169 -18.96 3.79 16.30
C ALA A 169 -20.47 4.14 16.28
N GLY A 170 -20.91 5.11 15.46
CA GLY A 170 -22.30 5.57 15.45
C GLY A 170 -22.83 6.06 14.10
N GLY A 171 -22.09 5.88 13.01
CA GLY A 171 -22.42 6.40 11.68
C GLY A 171 -22.88 5.34 10.66
N THR A 172 -23.13 5.79 9.43
CA THR A 172 -23.38 4.93 8.25
C THR A 172 -22.12 4.16 7.82
N CYS A 173 -20.94 4.67 8.15
CA CYS A 173 -19.66 4.06 7.83
C CYS A 173 -19.28 2.99 8.86
N LYS A 174 -18.92 1.79 8.40
CA LYS A 174 -18.54 0.66 9.25
C LYS A 174 -17.06 0.34 9.12
N LEU A 175 -16.44 -0.10 10.22
CA LEU A 175 -15.08 -0.65 10.20
C LEU A 175 -15.04 -1.93 9.36
N GLY A 176 -13.98 -2.08 8.58
CA GLY A 176 -13.73 -3.32 7.88
C GLY A 176 -13.10 -4.35 8.81
N TRP A 177 -13.21 -5.64 8.45
CA TRP A 177 -12.64 -6.73 9.24
C TRP A 177 -11.11 -6.64 9.35
N ASP A 178 -10.42 -6.23 8.28
CA ASP A 178 -8.96 -6.09 8.31
C ASP A 178 -8.51 -4.90 9.16
N ASP A 179 -9.32 -3.83 9.25
CA ASP A 179 -9.04 -2.74 10.19
C ASP A 179 -9.07 -3.26 11.63
N LEU A 180 -10.08 -4.07 11.97
CA LEU A 180 -10.21 -4.66 13.29
C LEU A 180 -9.04 -5.60 13.62
N PHE A 181 -8.58 -6.40 12.66
CA PHE A 181 -7.38 -7.24 12.82
C PHE A 181 -6.08 -6.44 12.94
N LYS A 182 -5.96 -5.28 12.28
CA LYS A 182 -4.80 -4.38 12.43
C LYS A 182 -4.75 -3.77 13.83
N ILE A 183 -5.89 -3.39 14.38
CA ILE A 183 -5.99 -2.77 15.71
C ILE A 183 -5.81 -3.83 16.80
N CYS A 184 -6.42 -5.00 16.64
CA CYS A 184 -6.39 -6.07 17.63
C CYS A 184 -5.28 -7.09 17.36
N PHE A 185 -4.02 -6.66 17.54
CA PHE A 185 -2.83 -7.51 17.37
C PHE A 185 -2.93 -8.83 18.17
N ILE A 186 -3.47 -8.79 19.40
CA ILE A 186 -3.62 -9.98 20.25
C ILE A 186 -4.58 -10.99 19.61
N LEU A 187 -5.70 -10.54 19.05
CA LEU A 187 -6.65 -11.43 18.36
C LEU A 187 -6.03 -12.04 17.11
N LYS A 188 -5.26 -11.24 16.35
CA LYS A 188 -4.50 -11.74 15.19
C LYS A 188 -3.47 -12.79 15.62
N PHE A 189 -2.70 -12.51 16.66
CA PHE A 189 -1.71 -13.45 17.20
C PHE A 189 -2.37 -14.76 17.62
N LEU A 190 -3.47 -14.71 18.39
CA LEU A 190 -4.21 -15.90 18.80
C LEU A 190 -4.85 -16.65 17.63
N ALA A 191 -5.32 -15.95 16.60
CA ALA A 191 -5.96 -16.55 15.42
C ALA A 191 -4.96 -17.26 14.49
N PHE A 192 -3.76 -16.71 14.30
CA PHE A 192 -2.80 -17.24 13.31
C PHE A 192 -1.66 -18.09 13.91
N THR A 193 -1.42 -18.01 15.21
CA THR A 193 -0.37 -18.83 15.86
C THR A 193 -0.83 -20.28 16.00
N GLU A 194 0.08 -21.23 15.75
CA GLU A 194 -0.17 -22.65 15.93
C GLU A 194 -0.48 -22.99 17.40
N GLY A 195 -1.37 -23.97 17.63
CA GLY A 195 -1.76 -24.37 18.99
C GLY A 195 -0.59 -24.80 19.86
N CYS A 196 0.37 -25.56 19.30
CA CYS A 196 1.56 -26.01 20.03
C CYS A 196 2.41 -24.84 20.56
N LEU A 197 2.58 -23.79 19.76
CA LEU A 197 3.28 -22.58 20.18
C LEU A 197 2.52 -21.85 21.29
N LEU A 198 1.19 -21.76 21.19
CA LEU A 198 0.37 -21.15 22.24
C LEU A 198 0.49 -21.90 23.58
N ILE A 199 0.59 -23.23 23.56
CA ILE A 199 0.82 -24.07 24.75
C ILE A 199 2.21 -23.79 25.34
N ILE A 200 3.25 -23.68 24.52
CA ILE A 200 4.61 -23.36 25.00
C ILE A 200 4.63 -22.01 25.74
N PHE A 201 3.86 -21.02 25.27
CA PHE A 201 3.73 -19.71 25.93
C PHE A 201 2.74 -19.65 27.09
N LEU A 202 1.92 -20.68 27.29
CA LEU A 202 0.91 -20.73 28.37
C LEU A 202 1.48 -20.40 29.76
N PRO A 203 2.56 -21.03 30.25
CA PRO A 203 3.10 -20.70 31.58
C PRO A 203 3.51 -19.23 31.68
N LEU A 204 4.13 -18.68 30.64
CA LEU A 204 4.53 -17.27 30.62
C LEU A 204 3.31 -16.33 30.70
N VAL A 205 2.29 -16.57 29.87
CA VAL A 205 1.07 -15.74 29.81
C VAL A 205 0.29 -15.85 31.13
N SER A 206 0.09 -17.06 31.65
CA SER A 206 -0.63 -17.29 32.90
C SER A 206 0.09 -16.69 34.10
N THR A 207 1.42 -16.84 34.21
CA THR A 207 2.20 -16.18 35.28
C THR A 207 2.12 -14.66 35.16
N THR A 208 2.19 -14.12 33.94
CA THR A 208 2.05 -12.67 33.72
C THR A 208 0.69 -12.15 34.18
N LEU A 209 -0.39 -12.83 33.79
CA LEU A 209 -1.74 -12.39 34.15
C LEU A 209 -2.05 -12.59 35.64
N ILE A 210 -1.72 -13.75 36.22
CA ILE A 210 -2.15 -14.11 37.58
C ILE A 210 -1.23 -13.53 38.65
N TYR A 211 0.08 -13.47 38.40
CA TYR A 211 1.04 -12.98 39.40
C TYR A 211 1.40 -11.52 39.17
N PHE A 212 1.86 -11.17 37.96
CA PHE A 212 2.31 -9.81 37.69
C PHE A 212 1.14 -8.81 37.57
N GLY A 213 -0.04 -9.23 37.10
CA GLY A 213 -1.23 -8.38 37.02
C GLY A 213 -1.61 -7.74 38.37
N PRO A 214 -1.89 -8.53 39.42
CA PRO A 214 -2.19 -8.01 40.75
C PRO A 214 -1.03 -7.21 41.36
N LEU A 215 0.21 -7.63 41.13
CA LEU A 215 1.40 -6.91 41.59
C LEU A 215 1.47 -5.50 40.96
N LEU A 216 1.19 -5.40 39.67
CA LEU A 216 1.13 -4.12 38.96
C LEU A 216 0.03 -3.23 39.54
N VAL A 217 -1.17 -3.76 39.81
CA VAL A 217 -2.25 -2.98 40.45
C VAL A 217 -1.78 -2.48 41.83
N LEU A 218 -1.16 -3.34 42.63
CA LEU A 218 -0.70 -3.03 43.97
C LEU A 218 0.37 -1.91 43.99
N ILE A 219 1.21 -1.81 42.96
CA ILE A 219 2.25 -0.77 42.87
C ILE A 219 1.74 0.50 42.18
N THR A 220 1.06 0.35 41.04
CA THR A 220 0.65 1.48 40.19
C THR A 220 -0.50 2.28 40.79
N PHE A 221 -1.44 1.63 41.46
CA PHE A 221 -2.59 2.32 42.05
C PHE A 221 -2.16 3.33 43.13
N PRO A 222 -1.37 2.96 44.16
CA PRO A 222 -0.85 3.94 45.14
C PRO A 222 0.00 5.03 44.48
N TYR A 223 0.82 4.67 43.48
CA TYR A 223 1.66 5.63 42.77
C TYR A 223 0.84 6.73 42.08
N HIS A 224 -0.19 6.35 41.32
CA HIS A 224 -1.05 7.31 40.64
C HIS A 224 -1.86 8.18 41.59
N ILE A 225 -2.38 7.61 42.70
CA ILE A 225 -3.08 8.40 43.71
C ILE A 225 -2.14 9.42 44.37
N ILE A 226 -0.89 9.04 44.66
CA ILE A 226 0.10 9.99 45.20
C ILE A 226 0.44 11.09 44.20
N LEU A 227 0.55 10.77 42.90
CA LEU A 227 0.76 11.79 41.88
C LEU A 227 -0.39 12.81 41.85
N LEU A 228 -1.63 12.34 41.81
CA LEU A 228 -2.82 13.19 41.85
C LEU A 228 -2.89 14.02 43.15
N PHE A 229 -2.56 13.41 44.28
CA PHE A 229 -2.49 14.11 45.57
C PHE A 229 -1.44 15.23 45.55
N ARG A 230 -0.26 14.96 45.00
CA ARG A 230 0.82 15.95 44.87
C ARG A 230 0.43 17.11 43.96
N GLU A 231 -0.24 16.83 42.83
CA GLU A 231 -0.75 17.85 41.92
C GLU A 231 -1.79 18.74 42.59
N CYS A 232 -2.76 18.15 43.29
CA CYS A 232 -3.78 18.87 44.03
C CYS A 232 -3.17 19.78 45.12
N MET A 233 -2.25 19.26 45.92
CA MET A 233 -1.59 20.01 46.99
C MET A 233 -0.69 21.14 46.48
N ARG A 234 -0.06 20.98 45.31
CA ARG A 234 0.66 22.06 44.62
C ARG A 234 -0.30 23.15 44.16
N GLY A 235 -1.46 22.78 43.62
CA GLY A 235 -2.53 23.74 43.27
C GLY A 235 -3.04 24.55 44.46
N MET A 236 -3.00 23.98 45.66
CA MET A 236 -3.35 24.65 46.92
C MET A 236 -2.22 25.50 47.53
N GLY A 237 -1.07 25.63 46.86
CA GLY A 237 0.05 26.48 47.31
C GLY A 237 0.80 25.94 48.54
N LYS A 238 0.73 24.64 48.84
CA LYS A 238 1.43 24.05 49.99
C LYS A 238 2.94 23.94 49.73
N PRO A 239 3.80 24.14 50.73
CA PRO A 239 5.24 24.06 50.55
C PRO A 239 5.70 22.62 50.27
N PRO A 240 6.77 22.41 49.46
CA PRO A 240 7.17 21.07 48.97
C PRO A 240 7.48 20.04 50.07
N TRP A 241 8.00 20.48 51.21
CA TRP A 241 8.33 19.59 52.33
C TRP A 241 7.07 18.99 52.97
N VAL A 242 6.01 19.79 53.18
CA VAL A 242 4.71 19.32 53.71
C VAL A 242 4.09 18.29 52.77
N ILE A 243 4.14 18.56 51.46
CA ILE A 243 3.60 17.64 50.44
C ILE A 243 4.32 16.30 50.49
N THR A 244 5.65 16.32 50.62
CA THR A 244 6.48 15.11 50.64
C THR A 244 6.23 14.29 51.91
N THR A 245 6.20 14.93 53.08
CA THR A 245 5.91 14.27 54.36
C THR A 245 4.53 13.62 54.36
N LEU A 246 3.51 14.32 53.88
CA LEU A 246 2.14 13.77 53.76
C LEU A 246 2.07 12.61 52.76
N ALA A 247 2.74 12.71 51.61
CA ALA A 247 2.76 11.64 50.61
C ALA A 247 3.43 10.36 51.15
N VAL A 248 4.52 10.50 51.91
CA VAL A 248 5.21 9.36 52.55
C VAL A 248 4.34 8.71 53.61
N ALA A 249 3.66 9.52 54.44
CA ALA A 249 2.74 9.02 55.46
C ALA A 249 1.50 8.34 54.85
N LEU A 250 1.00 8.83 53.71
CA LEU A 250 -0.17 8.31 53.03
C LEU A 250 0.12 7.01 52.24
N TYR A 251 1.35 6.83 51.75
CA TYR A 251 1.73 5.65 50.94
C TYR A 251 1.37 4.29 51.57
N PRO A 252 1.71 3.97 52.84
CA PRO A 252 1.35 2.68 53.44
C PRO A 252 -0.17 2.47 53.54
N ILE A 253 -0.93 3.54 53.79
CA ILE A 253 -2.39 3.49 53.83
C ILE A 253 -2.94 3.15 52.45
N MET A 254 -2.40 3.79 51.40
CA MET A 254 -2.78 3.51 50.01
C MET A 254 -2.39 2.11 49.56
N MET A 255 -1.24 1.59 50.01
CA MET A 255 -0.83 0.21 49.75
C MET A 255 -1.82 -0.80 50.34
N LEU A 256 -2.26 -0.59 51.59
CA LEU A 256 -3.30 -1.42 52.21
C LEU A 256 -4.63 -1.31 51.46
N ALA A 257 -5.01 -0.10 51.05
CA ALA A 257 -6.22 0.15 50.27
C ALA A 257 -6.16 -0.49 48.87
N ALA A 258 -4.96 -0.70 48.30
CA ALA A 258 -4.78 -1.32 46.98
C ALA A 258 -4.98 -2.85 46.99
N VAL A 259 -4.82 -3.50 48.15
CA VAL A 259 -4.97 -4.96 48.29
C VAL A 259 -6.32 -5.48 47.77
N PRO A 260 -7.49 -4.95 48.17
CA PRO A 260 -8.77 -5.41 47.64
C PRO A 260 -8.91 -5.19 46.12
N PHE A 261 -8.29 -4.15 45.55
CA PHE A 261 -8.28 -3.94 44.09
C PHE A 261 -7.38 -4.94 43.38
N ALA A 262 -6.22 -5.28 43.95
CA ALA A 262 -5.33 -6.31 43.43
C ALA A 262 -6.03 -7.67 43.45
N ILE A 263 -6.71 -8.02 44.55
CA ILE A 263 -7.54 -9.24 44.64
C ILE A 263 -8.69 -9.18 43.63
N GLY A 264 -9.40 -8.04 43.54
CA GLY A 264 -10.49 -7.83 42.60
C GLY A 264 -10.04 -7.96 41.14
N SER A 265 -8.81 -7.59 40.81
CA SER A 265 -8.27 -7.74 39.45
C SER A 265 -8.19 -9.20 39.00
N LEU A 266 -8.00 -10.14 39.94
CA LEU A 266 -7.99 -11.58 39.64
C LEU A 266 -9.33 -12.06 39.07
N ILE A 267 -10.45 -11.42 39.42
CA ILE A 267 -11.78 -11.75 38.90
C ILE A 267 -11.80 -11.59 37.37
N PHE A 268 -11.04 -10.66 36.80
CA PHE A 268 -10.93 -10.46 35.36
C PHE A 268 -9.76 -11.22 34.73
N LEU A 269 -8.63 -11.32 35.44
CA LEU A 269 -7.41 -11.92 34.92
C LEU A 269 -7.48 -13.46 34.86
N ILE A 270 -8.18 -14.11 35.81
CA ILE A 270 -8.38 -15.56 35.79
C ILE A 270 -9.19 -16.00 34.56
N PRO A 271 -10.37 -15.43 34.26
CA PRO A 271 -11.10 -15.75 33.03
C PRO A 271 -10.30 -15.53 31.76
N MET A 272 -9.47 -14.49 31.69
CA MET A 272 -8.61 -14.22 30.54
C MET A 272 -7.54 -15.31 30.35
N SER A 273 -6.92 -15.76 31.45
CA SER A 273 -5.98 -16.89 31.41
C SER A 273 -6.66 -18.20 31.02
N VAL A 274 -7.88 -18.45 31.52
CA VAL A 274 -8.67 -19.63 31.14
C VAL A 274 -9.05 -19.58 29.66
N ALA A 275 -9.49 -18.42 29.16
CA ALA A 275 -9.82 -18.23 27.75
C ALA A 275 -8.61 -18.45 26.83
N TYR A 276 -7.42 -17.99 27.24
CA TYR A 276 -6.18 -18.28 26.50
C TYR A 276 -5.90 -19.80 26.46
N CYS A 277 -6.03 -20.48 27.61
CA CYS A 277 -5.83 -21.92 27.72
C CYS A 277 -6.82 -22.72 26.85
N THR A 278 -8.11 -22.37 26.87
CA THR A 278 -9.12 -23.04 26.05
C THR A 278 -8.84 -22.85 24.56
N ILE A 279 -8.45 -21.65 24.12
CA ILE A 279 -8.05 -21.40 22.74
C ILE A 279 -6.83 -22.25 22.35
N ALA A 280 -5.80 -22.32 23.20
CA ALA A 280 -4.60 -23.11 22.92
C ALA A 280 -4.94 -24.61 22.74
N ILE A 281 -5.77 -25.18 23.62
CA ILE A 281 -6.22 -26.58 23.56
C ILE A 281 -7.05 -26.84 22.30
N ILE A 282 -8.04 -25.98 22.01
CA ILE A 282 -8.90 -26.13 20.83
C ILE A 282 -8.07 -26.14 19.55
N LYS A 283 -7.04 -25.28 19.46
CA LYS A 283 -6.18 -25.19 18.27
C LYS A 283 -5.19 -26.35 18.12
N CYS A 284 -5.00 -27.19 19.14
CA CYS A 284 -4.25 -28.43 19.03
C CYS A 284 -5.08 -29.58 18.44
N ILE A 285 -6.40 -29.43 18.33
CA ILE A 285 -7.26 -30.43 17.69
C ILE A 285 -7.04 -30.37 16.17
N PRO A 286 -6.65 -31.49 15.51
CA PRO A 286 -6.32 -31.51 14.07
C PRO A 286 -7.41 -30.97 13.14
N ALA A 287 -8.68 -31.09 13.53
CA ALA A 287 -9.82 -30.54 12.78
C ALA A 287 -9.79 -29.00 12.72
N PHE A 288 -9.34 -28.33 13.78
CA PHE A 288 -9.28 -26.86 13.86
C PHE A 288 -7.94 -26.29 13.39
N SER A 289 -6.84 -27.02 13.53
CA SER A 289 -5.54 -26.58 13.00
C SER A 289 -5.54 -26.52 11.47
N ARG A 290 -6.26 -27.44 10.79
CA ARG A 290 -6.40 -27.46 9.32
C ARG A 290 -7.34 -26.39 8.77
N ILE A 291 -8.32 -25.89 9.53
CA ILE A 291 -9.21 -24.81 9.10
C ILE A 291 -8.45 -23.48 8.91
N ASN A 292 -7.39 -23.28 9.70
CA ASN A 292 -6.52 -22.10 9.61
C ASN A 292 -5.34 -22.27 8.65
N GLY A 293 -5.12 -23.48 8.11
CA GLY A 293 -4.08 -23.80 7.13
C GLY A 293 -4.47 -23.44 5.70
N VAL A 294 -4.75 -22.17 5.44
CA VAL A 294 -4.98 -21.60 4.10
C VAL A 294 -6.34 -21.86 3.37
N PRO A 295 -7.26 -22.84 3.65
CA PRO A 295 -8.32 -23.11 2.68
C PRO A 295 -9.61 -22.32 2.99
N PHE A 296 -9.72 -21.72 4.18
CA PHE A 296 -10.91 -20.97 4.59
C PHE A 296 -10.88 -19.54 4.03
N TYR A 297 -9.69 -18.96 3.90
CA TYR A 297 -9.50 -17.62 3.31
C TYR A 297 -9.75 -17.61 1.80
N GLU A 298 -9.25 -18.61 1.07
CA GLU A 298 -9.48 -18.70 -0.38
C GLU A 298 -10.95 -18.92 -0.75
N LYS A 299 -11.72 -19.55 0.14
CA LYS A 299 -13.13 -19.92 -0.08
C LYS A 299 -14.12 -18.79 0.26
N ILE A 300 -13.71 -17.82 1.10
CA ILE A 300 -14.53 -16.65 1.45
C ILE A 300 -14.10 -15.41 0.63
N MET A 301 -12.83 -15.30 0.21
CA MET A 301 -12.30 -14.11 -0.49
C MET A 301 -12.24 -14.19 -2.02
N LYS A 302 -12.65 -15.30 -2.65
CA LYS A 302 -13.01 -15.30 -4.07
C LYS A 302 -14.53 -15.19 -4.20
N PRO A 303 -15.15 -13.98 -4.12
CA PRO A 303 -16.37 -13.80 -4.88
C PRO A 303 -15.96 -14.02 -6.33
N THR A 304 -16.63 -14.95 -6.99
CA THR A 304 -16.57 -15.15 -8.43
C THR A 304 -16.65 -13.80 -9.12
N VAL A 305 -15.50 -13.29 -9.58
CA VAL A 305 -15.48 -12.29 -10.63
C VAL A 305 -15.97 -13.02 -11.87
N ASN A 306 -17.29 -13.03 -12.05
CA ASN A 306 -17.89 -13.19 -13.35
C ASN A 306 -17.44 -11.98 -14.17
N MET A 307 -16.29 -12.12 -14.84
CA MET A 307 -16.00 -11.29 -16.01
C MET A 307 -17.07 -11.63 -17.05
N LYS A 308 -18.06 -10.75 -17.17
CA LYS A 308 -18.75 -10.52 -18.43
C LYS A 308 -18.05 -9.39 -19.15
#